data_AF-A0A7C5NFT4-F1
#
_entry.id   AF-A0A7C5NFT4-F1
#
_cell.length_a   1.000
_cell.length_b   1.000
_cell.length_c   1.000
_cell.angle_alpha   90.00
_cell.angle_beta   90.00
_cell.angle_gamma   90.00
#
_symmetry.space_group_name_H-M   'P 1'
#
loop_
_entity.id
_entity.type
_entity.pdbx_description
1 polymer ?
#
loop_
_entity_poly.entity_id
_entity_poly.type
_entity_poly.pdbx_seq_one_letter_code
_entity_poly.pdbx_strand_id
1 'polypeptide(L)'
;MDGDWHIDHARRIYRQLGDREKYLELRQRKLITGTDYFDLADFHWKAGEKQKAMEVAEKGLRQGKGRMDELRQFVAKRAKSAGNRERYLALQFEQAIDPLTCDKYKAFRKLCAAAEWKHYEAKILTRLKNACETERLRIHMHRKEYDKAVAVLSRRRYPLFAWDSAYELQTAKRLECRYPEEILKYYLSGLGNLKTNAPRKDYARKAQVMSKIHRVLVDVLRDPSRWRDFAIKVKQDNIKRPAFQEEFAKAVPGWQALKRHTQVQRFEAVPV
;
A
#
# COMPACT_ATOMS: atom_id res chain seq x y z
N MET A 1 0.50 -11.43 -28.77
CA MET A 1 1.84 -11.59 -28.17
C MET A 1 2.37 -12.95 -28.61
N ASP A 2 2.66 -13.07 -29.91
CA ASP A 2 3.50 -14.12 -30.48
C ASP A 2 4.89 -13.48 -30.67
N GLY A 3 6.04 -14.07 -30.43
CA GLY A 3 6.41 -15.42 -30.06
C GLY A 3 7.93 -15.54 -30.23
N ASP A 4 8.71 -14.55 -29.77
CA ASP A 4 10.18 -14.49 -29.90
C ASP A 4 10.92 -15.49 -28.99
N TRP A 5 10.19 -16.43 -28.37
CA TRP A 5 10.75 -17.42 -27.46
C TRP A 5 11.89 -18.21 -28.11
N HIS A 6 11.78 -18.48 -29.41
CA HIS A 6 12.78 -19.19 -30.20
C HIS A 6 14.08 -18.39 -30.35
N ILE A 7 13.98 -17.06 -30.51
CA ILE A 7 15.14 -16.15 -30.56
C ILE A 7 15.81 -16.06 -29.17
N ASP A 8 15.03 -15.94 -28.10
CA ASP A 8 15.55 -15.92 -26.73
C ASP A 8 16.23 -17.25 -26.36
N HIS A 9 15.66 -18.37 -26.80
CA HIS A 9 16.22 -19.70 -26.57
C HIS A 9 17.51 -19.90 -27.37
N ALA A 10 17.51 -19.58 -28.67
CA ALA A 10 18.70 -19.62 -29.51
C ALA A 10 19.84 -18.75 -28.95
N ARG A 11 19.53 -17.53 -28.47
CA ARG A 11 20.51 -16.65 -27.83
C ARG A 11 21.17 -17.30 -26.60
N ARG A 12 20.40 -18.01 -25.77
CA ARG A 12 20.96 -18.72 -24.60
C ARG A 12 21.88 -19.86 -25.02
N ILE A 13 21.49 -20.62 -26.04
CA ILE A 13 22.31 -21.71 -26.60
C ILE A 13 23.63 -21.17 -27.13
N TYR A 14 23.61 -20.15 -28.00
CA TYR A 14 24.85 -19.56 -28.54
C TYR A 14 25.74 -18.98 -27.44
N ARG A 15 25.16 -18.38 -26.39
CA ARG A 15 25.93 -17.92 -25.22
C ARG A 15 26.62 -19.08 -24.48
N GLN A 16 25.96 -20.23 -24.36
CA GLN A 16 26.53 -21.41 -23.70
C GLN A 16 27.59 -22.10 -24.56
N LEU A 17 27.39 -22.13 -25.89
CA LEU A 17 28.33 -22.70 -26.85
C LEU A 17 29.57 -21.81 -27.07
N GLY A 18 29.56 -20.57 -26.58
CA GLY A 18 30.64 -19.60 -26.80
C GLY A 18 30.63 -18.98 -28.20
N ASP A 19 29.57 -19.20 -28.99
CA ASP A 19 29.41 -18.58 -30.31
C ASP A 19 29.05 -17.10 -30.14
N ARG A 20 30.10 -16.30 -30.12
CA ARG A 20 30.04 -14.87 -29.86
C ARG A 20 29.34 -14.10 -30.96
N GLU A 21 29.58 -14.44 -32.22
CA GLU A 21 29.00 -13.70 -33.35
C GLU A 21 27.48 -13.89 -33.38
N LYS A 22 27.01 -15.14 -33.30
CA LYS A 22 25.57 -15.42 -33.28
C LYS A 22 24.88 -14.85 -32.06
N TYR A 23 25.54 -14.89 -30.89
CA TYR A 23 24.99 -14.25 -29.70
C TYR A 23 24.80 -12.73 -29.90
N LEU A 24 25.83 -12.03 -30.40
CA LEU A 24 25.77 -10.58 -30.60
C LEU A 24 24.77 -10.19 -31.69
N GLU A 25 24.74 -10.94 -32.79
CA GLU A 25 23.77 -10.75 -33.88
C GLU A 25 22.34 -10.79 -33.35
N LEU A 26 21.98 -11.84 -32.61
CA LEU A 26 20.63 -11.99 -32.05
C LEU A 26 20.35 -10.98 -30.94
N ARG A 27 21.34 -10.63 -30.13
CA ARG A 27 21.15 -9.70 -29.01
C ARG A 27 20.96 -8.26 -29.47
N GLN A 28 21.70 -7.81 -30.47
CA GLN A 28 21.60 -6.43 -30.96
C GLN A 28 20.28 -6.13 -31.69
N ARG A 29 19.64 -7.15 -32.27
CA ARG A 29 18.33 -7.02 -32.93
C ARG A 29 17.23 -6.49 -32.00
N LYS A 30 17.33 -6.73 -30.69
CA LYS A 30 16.30 -6.33 -29.71
C LYS A 30 16.90 -5.96 -28.35
N LEU A 31 17.10 -4.66 -28.14
CA LEU A 31 17.53 -4.06 -26.86
C LEU A 31 16.48 -3.07 -26.37
N ILE A 32 15.48 -3.56 -25.64
CA ILE A 32 14.33 -2.75 -25.21
C ILE A 32 14.38 -2.50 -23.70
N THR A 33 14.62 -3.56 -22.92
CA THR A 33 14.49 -3.52 -21.47
C THR A 33 15.82 -3.31 -20.75
N GLY A 34 15.80 -2.87 -19.49
CA GLY A 34 17.02 -2.79 -18.68
C GLY A 34 17.72 -4.14 -18.54
N THR A 35 16.97 -5.23 -18.40
CA THR A 35 17.50 -6.60 -18.46
C THR A 35 18.20 -6.88 -19.80
N ASP A 36 17.69 -6.30 -20.90
CA ASP A 36 18.30 -6.53 -22.21
C ASP A 36 19.74 -5.99 -22.28
N TYR A 37 19.88 -4.73 -21.88
CA TYR A 37 21.16 -4.05 -21.78
C TYR A 37 22.07 -4.68 -20.72
N PHE A 38 21.51 -5.14 -19.60
CA PHE A 38 22.28 -5.83 -18.56
C PHE A 38 22.93 -7.11 -19.08
N ASP A 39 22.20 -8.01 -19.77
CA ASP A 39 22.84 -9.26 -20.20
C ASP A 39 23.97 -8.99 -21.22
N LEU A 40 23.81 -7.99 -22.09
CA LEU A 40 24.84 -7.62 -23.05
C LEU A 40 26.06 -7.00 -22.36
N ALA A 41 25.83 -6.12 -21.37
CA ALA A 41 26.90 -5.56 -20.56
C ALA A 41 27.64 -6.64 -19.75
N ASP A 42 26.92 -7.58 -19.13
CA ASP A 42 27.50 -8.72 -18.40
C ASP A 42 28.29 -9.64 -19.33
N PHE A 43 27.84 -9.85 -20.56
CA PHE A 43 28.56 -10.61 -21.58
C PHE A 43 29.91 -9.95 -21.92
N HIS A 44 29.92 -8.67 -22.29
CA HIS A 44 31.16 -7.94 -22.56
C HIS A 44 32.09 -7.89 -21.33
N TRP A 45 31.51 -7.75 -20.13
CA TRP A 45 32.28 -7.73 -18.89
C TRP A 45 33.01 -9.05 -18.65
N LYS A 46 32.33 -10.18 -18.84
CA LYS A 46 32.92 -11.53 -18.70
C LYS A 46 33.95 -11.83 -19.77
N ALA A 47 33.82 -11.23 -20.96
CA ALA A 47 34.82 -11.30 -22.03
C ALA A 47 36.05 -10.40 -21.80
N GLY A 48 36.14 -9.66 -20.68
CA GLY A 48 37.24 -8.74 -20.37
C GLY A 48 37.11 -7.36 -21.00
N GLU A 49 36.07 -7.12 -21.80
CA GLU A 49 35.82 -5.86 -22.52
C GLU A 49 35.11 -4.83 -21.64
N LYS A 50 35.77 -4.45 -20.54
CA LYS A 50 35.19 -3.63 -19.47
C LYS A 50 34.64 -2.29 -19.97
N GLN A 51 35.34 -1.64 -20.90
CA GLN A 51 34.91 -0.36 -21.45
C GLN A 51 33.60 -0.49 -22.23
N LYS A 52 33.51 -1.46 -23.16
CA LYS A 52 32.29 -1.74 -23.92
C LYS A 52 31.13 -2.13 -23.01
N ALA A 53 31.40 -2.93 -21.98
CA ALA A 53 30.39 -3.30 -21.00
C ALA A 53 29.79 -2.08 -20.28
N MET A 54 30.64 -1.11 -19.90
CA MET A 54 30.17 0.13 -19.26
C MET A 54 29.41 1.03 -20.25
N GLU A 55 29.84 1.13 -21.50
CA GLU A 55 29.13 1.89 -22.54
C GLU A 55 27.72 1.32 -22.81
N VAL A 56 27.61 0.00 -22.94
CA VAL A 56 26.32 -0.69 -23.09
C VAL A 56 25.44 -0.45 -21.87
N ALA A 57 26.01 -0.55 -20.67
CA ALA A 57 25.25 -0.37 -19.45
C ALA A 57 24.72 1.07 -19.29
N GLU A 58 25.56 2.07 -19.56
CA GLU A 58 25.18 3.49 -19.51
C GLU A 58 24.17 3.86 -20.60
N LYS A 59 24.31 3.28 -21.81
CA LYS A 59 23.27 3.39 -22.86
C LYS A 59 21.95 2.82 -22.38
N GLY A 60 21.99 1.65 -21.74
CA GLY A 60 20.82 1.01 -21.16
C GLY A 60 20.16 1.83 -20.07
N LEU A 61 20.92 2.50 -19.20
CA LEU A 61 20.35 3.38 -18.18
C LEU A 61 19.57 4.56 -18.77
N ARG A 62 19.92 5.02 -19.97
CA ARG A 62 19.26 6.13 -20.67
C ARG A 62 18.07 5.69 -21.51
N GLN A 63 18.16 4.51 -22.14
CA GLN A 63 17.23 4.08 -23.18
C GLN A 63 16.36 2.87 -22.78
N GLY A 64 16.78 2.10 -21.79
CA GLY A 64 16.09 0.91 -21.32
C GLY A 64 14.74 1.24 -20.71
N LYS A 65 13.76 0.38 -20.98
CA LYS A 65 12.39 0.46 -20.45
C LYS A 65 12.10 -0.71 -19.52
N GLY A 66 11.03 -0.61 -18.74
CA GLY A 66 10.58 -1.71 -17.87
C GLY A 66 11.56 -1.98 -16.71
N ARG A 67 11.87 -3.26 -16.47
CA ARG A 67 12.72 -3.67 -15.34
C ARG A 67 14.16 -3.20 -15.53
N MET A 68 14.65 -2.41 -14.58
CA MET A 68 15.99 -1.80 -14.59
C MET A 68 16.91 -2.28 -13.46
N ASP A 69 16.41 -3.18 -12.61
CA ASP A 69 17.02 -3.57 -11.33
C ASP A 69 18.44 -4.12 -11.50
N GLU A 70 18.61 -5.12 -12.37
CA GLU A 70 19.91 -5.77 -12.62
C GLU A 70 20.91 -4.79 -13.21
N LEU A 71 20.45 -3.95 -14.14
CA LEU A 71 21.28 -2.96 -14.81
C LEU A 71 21.76 -1.88 -13.85
N ARG A 72 20.86 -1.30 -13.04
CA ARG A 72 21.21 -0.32 -12.02
C ARG A 72 22.17 -0.93 -10.99
N GLN A 73 21.93 -2.17 -10.55
CA GLN A 73 22.84 -2.87 -9.64
C GLN A 73 24.21 -3.15 -10.26
N PHE A 74 24.25 -3.52 -11.55
CA PHE A 74 25.49 -3.74 -12.28
C PHE A 74 26.35 -2.48 -12.23
N VAL A 75 25.82 -1.33 -12.67
CA VAL A 75 26.54 -0.05 -12.69
C VAL A 75 26.86 0.42 -11.27
N ALA A 76 25.94 0.27 -10.31
CA ALA A 76 26.14 0.71 -8.94
C ALA A 76 27.31 -0.03 -8.26
N LYS A 77 27.45 -1.35 -8.47
CA LYS A 77 28.59 -2.12 -7.95
C LYS A 77 29.92 -1.55 -8.45
N ARG A 78 30.02 -1.20 -9.74
CA ARG A 78 31.23 -0.64 -10.33
C ARG A 78 31.51 0.77 -9.83
N ALA A 79 30.48 1.61 -9.75
CA ALA A 79 30.59 2.96 -9.18
C ALA A 79 31.12 2.91 -7.73
N LYS A 80 30.62 1.97 -6.92
CA LYS A 80 31.11 1.74 -5.55
C LYS A 80 32.57 1.31 -5.53
N SER A 81 32.97 0.35 -6.38
CA SER A 81 34.36 -0.12 -6.46
C SER A 81 35.32 0.97 -6.94
N ALA A 82 34.87 1.89 -7.79
CA ALA A 82 35.63 3.04 -8.25
C ALA A 82 35.66 4.21 -7.25
N GLY A 83 35.07 4.06 -6.05
CA GLY A 83 35.00 5.12 -5.04
C GLY A 83 33.99 6.23 -5.35
N ASN A 84 33.20 6.11 -6.42
CA ASN A 84 32.22 7.12 -6.81
C ASN A 84 30.92 6.96 -6.00
N ARG A 85 30.94 7.52 -4.77
CA ARG A 85 29.82 7.48 -3.81
C ARG A 85 28.56 8.16 -4.34
N GLU A 86 28.71 9.32 -4.98
CA GLU A 86 27.59 10.08 -5.52
C GLU A 86 26.83 9.28 -6.59
N ARG A 87 27.55 8.71 -7.56
CA ARG A 87 26.95 7.89 -8.61
C ARG A 87 26.30 6.63 -8.06
N TYR A 88 26.95 5.99 -7.08
CA TYR A 88 26.37 4.84 -6.39
C TYR A 88 25.03 5.20 -5.74
N LEU A 89 24.97 6.30 -4.98
CA LEU A 89 23.76 6.76 -4.31
C LEU A 89 22.65 7.15 -5.28
N ALA A 90 22.98 7.84 -6.37
CA ALA A 90 22.01 8.19 -7.40
C ALA A 90 21.33 6.94 -7.97
N LEU A 91 22.08 5.87 -8.25
CA LEU A 91 21.51 4.62 -8.76
C LEU A 91 20.67 3.88 -7.72
N GLN A 92 21.09 3.88 -6.44
CA GLN A 92 20.29 3.30 -5.35
C GLN A 92 19.01 4.09 -5.10
N PHE A 93 19.04 5.41 -5.27
CA PHE A 93 17.87 6.27 -5.19
C PHE A 93 16.86 5.95 -6.30
N GLU A 94 17.31 5.91 -7.56
CA GLU A 94 16.46 5.54 -8.71
C GLU A 94 15.81 4.16 -8.50
N GLN A 95 16.57 3.19 -7.97
CA GLN A 95 16.06 1.87 -7.63
C GLN A 95 15.00 1.90 -6.52
N ALA A 96 15.18 2.78 -5.53
CA ALA A 96 14.29 2.89 -4.38
C ALA A 96 12.94 3.52 -4.73
N ILE A 97 12.89 4.38 -5.75
CA ILE A 97 11.65 5.09 -6.15
C ILE A 97 10.83 4.35 -7.22
N ASP A 98 11.29 3.20 -7.71
CA ASP A 98 10.75 2.50 -8.87
C ASP A 98 10.38 1.02 -8.59
N PRO A 99 9.15 0.69 -8.15
CA PRO A 99 8.21 1.60 -7.48
C PRO A 99 8.66 1.87 -6.03
N LEU A 100 8.25 3.03 -5.49
CA LEU A 100 8.53 3.43 -4.11
C LEU A 100 7.70 2.61 -3.11
N THR A 101 8.38 1.84 -2.26
CA THR A 101 7.79 1.10 -1.14
C THR A 101 8.42 1.53 0.19
N CYS A 102 7.72 1.27 1.30
CA CYS A 102 8.21 1.57 2.64
C CYS A 102 9.50 0.80 2.97
N ASP A 103 9.64 -0.43 2.46
CA ASP A 103 10.84 -1.23 2.68
C ASP A 103 12.03 -0.68 1.89
N LYS A 104 11.82 -0.30 0.62
CA LYS A 104 12.85 0.40 -0.19
C LYS A 104 13.23 1.74 0.42
N TYR A 105 12.26 2.52 0.93
CA TYR A 105 12.50 3.76 1.66
C TYR A 105 13.42 3.53 2.88
N LYS A 106 13.11 2.53 3.72
CA LYS A 106 13.91 2.21 4.91
C LYS A 106 15.30 1.71 4.54
N ALA A 107 15.40 0.85 3.52
CA ALA A 107 16.66 0.32 3.05
C ALA A 107 17.58 1.43 2.52
N PHE A 108 17.05 2.34 1.71
CA PHE A 108 17.80 3.46 1.17
C PHE A 108 18.19 4.47 2.27
N ARG A 109 17.32 4.72 3.26
CA ARG A 109 17.66 5.53 4.44
C ARG A 109 18.85 4.98 5.20
N LYS A 110 18.88 3.66 5.45
CA LYS A 110 20.00 2.99 6.14
C LYS A 110 21.32 3.07 5.37
N LEU A 111 21.24 3.23 4.05
CA LEU A 111 22.40 3.28 3.17
C LEU A 111 23.04 4.68 3.14
N CYS A 112 22.30 5.74 3.46
CA CYS A 112 22.75 7.13 3.43
C CYS A 112 23.35 7.57 4.78
N ALA A 113 24.36 8.44 4.73
CA ALA A 113 24.75 9.26 5.87
C ALA A 113 23.67 10.32 6.16
N ALA A 114 23.69 10.95 7.35
CA ALA A 114 22.66 11.90 7.75
C ALA A 114 22.52 13.11 6.80
N ALA A 115 23.64 13.65 6.33
CA ALA A 115 23.65 14.77 5.37
C ALA A 115 23.11 14.37 3.99
N GLU A 116 23.55 13.20 3.48
CA GLU A 116 23.06 12.62 2.22
C GLU A 116 21.55 12.37 2.29
N TRP A 117 21.09 11.79 3.40
CA TRP A 117 19.68 11.48 3.63
C TRP A 117 18.81 12.74 3.57
N LYS A 118 19.22 13.85 4.20
CA LYS A 118 18.44 15.10 4.19
C LYS A 118 18.16 15.58 2.77
N HIS A 119 19.14 15.46 1.87
CA HIS A 119 18.97 15.83 0.46
C HIS A 119 18.03 14.88 -0.29
N TYR A 120 18.24 13.57 -0.17
CA TYR A 120 17.43 12.59 -0.89
C TYR A 120 16.01 12.45 -0.33
N GLU A 121 15.82 12.62 0.97
CA GLU A 121 14.52 12.52 1.63
C GLU A 121 13.53 13.51 1.01
N ALA A 122 13.94 14.76 0.78
CA ALA A 122 13.10 15.75 0.11
C ALA A 122 12.65 15.30 -1.30
N LYS A 123 13.56 14.66 -2.06
CA LYS A 123 13.26 14.10 -3.38
C LYS A 123 12.28 12.93 -3.29
N ILE A 124 12.48 12.02 -2.32
CA ILE A 124 11.58 10.88 -2.09
C ILE A 124 10.18 11.38 -1.70
N LEU A 125 10.08 12.36 -0.80
CA LEU A 125 8.79 12.90 -0.37
C LEU A 125 8.02 13.59 -1.51
N THR A 126 8.73 14.19 -2.46
CA THR A 126 8.12 14.71 -3.69
C THR A 126 7.51 13.58 -4.52
N ARG A 127 8.23 12.46 -4.69
CA ARG A 127 7.76 11.27 -5.43
C ARG A 127 6.68 10.50 -4.67
N LEU A 128 6.68 10.54 -3.35
CA LEU A 128 5.71 9.86 -2.48
C LEU A 128 4.27 10.24 -2.81
N LYS A 129 4.02 11.46 -3.31
CA LYS A 129 2.69 11.90 -3.75
C LYS A 129 2.07 10.99 -4.82
N ASN A 130 2.92 10.38 -5.66
CA ASN A 130 2.52 9.53 -6.77
C ASN A 130 2.59 8.02 -6.43
N ALA A 131 3.10 7.66 -5.24
CA ALA A 131 3.12 6.28 -4.79
C ALA A 131 1.70 5.81 -4.46
N CYS A 132 1.48 4.49 -4.48
CA CYS A 132 0.19 3.94 -4.10
C CYS A 132 -0.14 4.29 -2.64
N GLU A 133 -1.43 4.49 -2.33
CA GLU A 133 -1.88 5.00 -1.03
C GLU A 133 -1.46 4.10 0.14
N THR A 134 -1.43 2.79 -0.05
CA THR A 134 -0.96 1.84 0.97
C THR A 134 0.50 2.09 1.34
N GLU A 135 1.38 2.30 0.37
CA GLU A 135 2.79 2.59 0.63
C GLU A 135 2.99 4.00 1.20
N ARG A 136 2.18 4.98 0.76
CA ARG A 136 2.13 6.31 1.38
C ARG A 136 1.77 6.22 2.86
N LEU A 137 0.74 5.46 3.20
CA LEU A 137 0.32 5.24 4.58
C LEU A 137 1.44 4.59 5.40
N ARG A 138 2.07 3.53 4.87
CA ARG A 138 3.20 2.84 5.52
C ARG A 138 4.37 3.79 5.80
N ILE A 139 4.72 4.65 4.84
CA ILE A 139 5.83 5.61 4.98
C ILE A 139 5.47 6.68 6.01
N HIS A 140 4.27 7.28 5.96
CA HIS A 140 3.85 8.28 6.96
C HIS A 140 3.79 7.69 8.37
N MET A 141 3.28 6.47 8.54
CA MET A 141 3.28 5.76 9.82
C MET A 141 4.70 5.50 10.33
N HIS A 142 5.62 5.08 9.46
CA HIS A 142 7.03 4.89 9.84
C HIS A 142 7.71 6.20 10.26
N ARG A 143 7.38 7.30 9.57
CA ARG A 143 7.87 8.66 9.90
C ARG A 143 7.18 9.29 11.11
N LYS A 144 6.18 8.63 11.69
CA LYS A 144 5.32 9.17 12.77
C LYS A 144 4.56 10.44 12.36
N GLU A 145 4.32 10.62 11.06
CA GLU A 145 3.54 11.74 10.51
C GLU A 145 2.04 11.36 10.51
N TYR A 146 1.48 11.22 11.71
CA TYR A 146 0.15 10.64 11.87
C TYR A 146 -0.97 11.48 11.25
N ASP A 147 -0.86 12.81 11.26
CA ASP A 147 -1.84 13.69 10.58
C ASP A 147 -1.94 13.37 9.08
N LYS A 148 -0.79 13.14 8.44
CA LYS A 148 -0.73 12.76 7.01
C LYS A 148 -1.26 11.34 6.80
N ALA A 149 -0.98 10.42 7.72
CA ALA A 149 -1.51 9.06 7.66
C ALA A 149 -3.05 9.04 7.75
N VAL A 150 -3.63 9.84 8.66
CA VAL A 150 -5.09 10.01 8.77
C VAL A 150 -5.66 10.65 7.50
N ALA A 151 -5.01 11.68 6.95
CA ALA A 151 -5.46 12.29 5.70
C ALA A 151 -5.49 11.30 4.52
N VAL A 152 -4.56 10.34 4.47
CA VAL A 152 -4.60 9.23 3.49
C VAL A 152 -5.80 8.32 3.75
N LEU A 153 -6.05 7.91 5.00
CA LEU A 153 -7.21 7.10 5.36
C LEU A 153 -8.53 7.80 5.06
N SER A 154 -8.65 9.11 5.32
CA SER A 154 -9.90 9.86 5.09
C SER A 154 -10.24 10.04 3.61
N ARG A 155 -9.22 10.11 2.73
CA ARG A 155 -9.43 10.16 1.27
C ARG A 155 -9.87 8.81 0.73
N ARG A 156 -9.36 7.72 1.32
CA ARG A 156 -9.70 6.37 0.91
C ARG A 156 -11.02 5.95 1.53
N ARG A 157 -11.90 5.33 0.75
CA ARG A 157 -13.07 4.65 1.32
C ARG A 157 -12.61 3.40 2.08
N TYR A 158 -13.31 3.07 3.16
CA TYR A 158 -13.08 1.82 3.87
C TYR A 158 -13.12 0.64 2.89
N PRO A 159 -12.11 -0.26 2.91
CA PRO A 159 -12.04 -1.34 1.95
C PRO A 159 -13.11 -2.41 2.24
N LEU A 160 -14.03 -2.60 1.28
CA LEU A 160 -15.19 -3.50 1.45
C LEU A 160 -14.86 -5.00 1.35
N PHE A 161 -13.71 -5.34 0.75
CA PHE A 161 -13.27 -6.72 0.50
C PHE A 161 -11.93 -7.05 1.17
N ALA A 162 -11.41 -6.14 1.99
CA ALA A 162 -10.17 -6.39 2.69
C ALA A 162 -10.43 -7.17 3.98
N TRP A 163 -9.55 -8.12 4.27
CA TRP A 163 -9.49 -8.80 5.55
C TRP A 163 -9.12 -7.83 6.67
N ASP A 164 -9.53 -8.13 7.92
CA ASP A 164 -9.18 -7.31 9.09
C ASP A 164 -7.65 -7.18 9.32
N SER A 165 -6.87 -8.08 8.74
CA SER A 165 -5.40 -8.03 8.71
C SER A 165 -4.84 -7.01 7.72
N ALA A 166 -5.68 -6.36 6.90
CA ALA A 166 -5.24 -5.33 5.98
C ALA A 166 -4.60 -4.17 6.73
N TYR A 167 -3.49 -3.69 6.17
CA TYR A 167 -2.61 -2.73 6.82
C TYR A 167 -3.34 -1.44 7.22
N GLU A 168 -4.31 -1.01 6.41
CA GLU A 168 -5.11 0.19 6.63
C GLU A 168 -6.03 0.06 7.83
N LEU A 169 -6.63 -1.12 8.04
CA LEU A 169 -7.49 -1.38 9.20
C LEU A 169 -6.69 -1.44 10.49
N GLN A 170 -5.53 -2.09 10.45
CA GLN A 170 -4.60 -2.08 11.59
C GLN A 170 -4.09 -0.67 11.89
N THR A 171 -3.83 0.13 10.85
CA THR A 171 -3.38 1.51 11.01
C THR A 171 -4.48 2.37 11.61
N ALA A 172 -5.71 2.28 11.10
CA ALA A 172 -6.86 2.97 11.66
C ALA A 172 -7.04 2.64 13.16
N LYS A 173 -6.95 1.35 13.52
CA LYS A 173 -7.04 0.89 14.92
C LYS A 173 -5.97 1.51 15.82
N ARG A 174 -4.73 1.64 15.33
CA ARG A 174 -3.62 2.28 16.06
C ARG A 174 -3.81 3.78 16.24
N LEU A 175 -4.61 4.41 15.38
CA LEU A 175 -4.86 5.86 15.37
C LEU A 175 -6.13 6.26 16.10
N GLU A 176 -6.99 5.31 16.51
CA GLU A 176 -8.25 5.55 17.22
C GLU A 176 -8.08 6.54 18.39
N CYS A 177 -7.10 6.32 19.28
CA CYS A 177 -6.94 7.16 20.46
C CYS A 177 -6.45 8.58 20.15
N ARG A 178 -5.79 8.79 19.00
CA ARG A 178 -5.18 10.08 18.64
C ARG A 178 -6.05 10.90 17.69
N TYR A 179 -6.83 10.24 16.85
CA TYR A 179 -7.72 10.86 15.86
C TYR A 179 -9.09 10.16 15.85
N PRO A 180 -9.80 10.13 16.99
CA PRO A 180 -10.99 9.29 17.13
C PRO A 180 -12.12 9.68 16.17
N GLU A 181 -12.33 10.97 15.92
CA GLU A 181 -13.41 11.44 15.04
C GLU A 181 -13.12 11.16 13.56
N GLU A 182 -11.87 11.32 13.11
CA GLU A 182 -11.47 11.01 11.74
C GLU A 182 -11.53 9.50 11.47
N ILE A 183 -11.09 8.69 12.44
CA ILE A 183 -11.18 7.24 12.33
C ILE A 183 -12.64 6.77 12.42
N LEU A 184 -13.47 7.41 13.24
CA LEU A 184 -14.92 7.15 13.26
C LEU A 184 -15.55 7.42 11.89
N LYS A 185 -15.25 8.56 11.26
CA LYS A 185 -15.71 8.87 9.89
C LYS A 185 -15.25 7.83 8.88
N TYR A 186 -14.00 7.38 8.98
CA TYR A 186 -13.45 6.32 8.15
C TYR A 186 -14.24 5.00 8.33
N TYR A 187 -14.51 4.56 9.56
CA TYR A 187 -15.31 3.36 9.81
C TYR A 187 -16.77 3.49 9.38
N LEU A 188 -17.38 4.66 9.59
CA LEU A 188 -18.74 4.95 9.09
C LEU A 188 -18.83 4.79 7.57
N SER A 189 -17.78 5.18 6.83
CA SER A 189 -17.73 4.97 5.37
C SER A 189 -17.80 3.48 4.97
N GLY A 190 -17.37 2.57 5.84
CA GLY A 190 -17.37 1.12 5.63
C GLY A 190 -18.70 0.43 5.88
N LEU A 191 -19.61 1.05 6.63
CA LEU A 191 -20.98 0.53 6.76
C LEU A 191 -21.69 0.56 5.40
N GLY A 192 -21.38 1.56 4.57
CA GLY A 192 -22.02 1.75 3.27
C GLY A 192 -23.55 1.90 3.40
N ASN A 193 -24.28 1.55 2.35
CA ASN A 193 -25.75 1.63 2.38
C ASN A 193 -26.34 0.49 3.23
N LEU A 194 -27.14 0.83 4.24
CA LEU A 194 -27.90 -0.13 5.06
C LEU A 194 -29.39 -0.20 4.67
N LYS A 195 -29.85 0.63 3.74
CA LYS A 195 -31.27 0.70 3.35
C LYS A 195 -31.68 -0.37 2.34
N THR A 196 -30.73 -0.99 1.65
CA THR A 196 -31.00 -2.03 0.64
C THR A 196 -30.81 -3.43 1.20
N ASN A 197 -31.52 -4.41 0.64
CA ASN A 197 -31.26 -5.81 0.95
C ASN A 197 -29.87 -6.21 0.46
N ALA A 198 -29.19 -7.06 1.21
CA ALA A 198 -27.89 -7.61 0.87
C ALA A 198 -27.81 -9.10 1.28
N PRO A 199 -26.91 -9.89 0.66
CA PRO A 199 -26.61 -11.24 1.10
C PRO A 199 -26.13 -11.28 2.56
N ARG A 200 -26.36 -12.41 3.24
CA ARG A 200 -25.98 -12.59 4.66
C ARG A 200 -24.51 -12.29 4.95
N LYS A 201 -23.60 -12.65 4.04
CA LYS A 201 -22.16 -12.34 4.13
C LYS A 201 -21.86 -10.83 4.23
N ASP A 202 -22.65 -10.00 3.55
CA ASP A 202 -22.47 -8.55 3.58
C ASP A 202 -22.99 -7.96 4.91
N TYR A 203 -24.04 -8.52 5.49
CA TYR A 203 -24.49 -8.15 6.85
C TYR A 203 -23.45 -8.52 7.89
N ALA A 204 -22.85 -9.72 7.82
CA ALA A 204 -21.77 -10.12 8.70
C ALA A 204 -20.59 -9.13 8.62
N ARG A 205 -20.15 -8.75 7.41
CA ARG A 205 -19.12 -7.72 7.24
C ARG A 205 -19.53 -6.38 7.86
N LYS A 206 -20.75 -5.90 7.58
CA LYS A 206 -21.25 -4.63 8.12
C LYS A 206 -21.32 -4.66 9.66
N ALA A 207 -21.68 -5.80 10.24
CA ALA A 207 -21.70 -6.00 11.68
C ALA A 207 -20.29 -5.90 12.30
N GLN A 208 -19.26 -6.45 11.63
CA GLN A 208 -17.87 -6.27 12.06
C GLN A 208 -17.42 -4.80 12.02
N VAL A 209 -17.82 -4.04 10.98
CA VAL A 209 -17.57 -2.59 10.94
C VAL A 209 -18.31 -1.87 12.05
N MET A 210 -19.57 -2.23 12.32
CA MET A 210 -20.39 -1.67 13.41
C MET A 210 -19.75 -1.90 14.78
N SER A 211 -19.12 -3.05 15.00
CA SER A 211 -18.38 -3.36 16.24
C SER A 211 -17.18 -2.41 16.44
N LYS A 212 -16.47 -2.06 15.36
CA LYS A 212 -15.39 -1.04 15.42
C LYS A 212 -15.95 0.35 15.74
N ILE A 213 -17.11 0.70 15.19
CA ILE A 213 -17.80 1.97 15.50
C ILE A 213 -18.22 2.02 16.96
N HIS A 214 -18.79 0.92 17.49
CA HIS A 214 -19.12 0.79 18.91
C HIS A 214 -17.89 1.10 19.76
N ARG A 215 -16.77 0.41 19.50
CA ARG A 215 -15.52 0.59 20.24
C ARG A 215 -15.05 2.05 20.22
N VAL A 216 -15.04 2.71 19.05
CA VAL A 216 -14.59 4.11 18.98
C VAL A 216 -15.52 5.04 19.75
N LEU A 217 -16.84 4.88 19.63
CA LEU A 217 -17.79 5.75 20.35
C LEU A 217 -17.80 5.50 21.86
N VAL A 218 -17.85 4.24 22.29
CA VAL A 218 -18.02 3.88 23.71
C VAL A 218 -16.69 3.84 24.45
N ASP A 219 -15.67 3.20 23.89
CA ASP A 219 -14.42 2.94 24.61
C ASP A 219 -13.41 4.07 24.44
N VAL A 220 -13.36 4.71 23.27
CA VAL A 220 -12.35 5.73 22.95
C VAL A 220 -12.88 7.14 23.20
N LEU A 221 -14.01 7.51 22.58
CA LEU A 221 -14.65 8.82 22.76
C LEU A 221 -15.42 8.95 24.07
N ARG A 222 -15.70 7.82 24.75
CA ARG A 222 -16.50 7.78 25.99
C ARG A 222 -17.88 8.43 25.83
N ASP A 223 -18.48 8.27 24.65
CA ASP A 223 -19.80 8.78 24.28
C ASP A 223 -20.80 7.62 24.01
N PRO A 224 -21.25 6.93 25.07
CA PRO A 224 -22.22 5.86 24.95
C PRO A 224 -23.62 6.35 24.56
N SER A 225 -23.90 7.65 24.67
CA SER A 225 -25.18 8.24 24.27
C SER A 225 -25.27 8.33 22.75
N ARG A 226 -24.25 8.88 22.08
CA ARG A 226 -24.17 8.91 20.61
C ARG A 226 -24.14 7.51 20.01
N TRP A 227 -23.48 6.55 20.66
CA TRP A 227 -23.58 5.13 20.28
C TRP A 227 -25.02 4.63 20.34
N ARG A 228 -25.72 4.84 21.45
CA ARG A 228 -27.10 4.36 21.64
C ARG A 228 -28.04 4.95 20.58
N ASP A 229 -28.00 6.26 20.36
CA ASP A 229 -28.86 6.92 19.38
C ASP A 229 -28.61 6.40 17.97
N PHE A 230 -27.34 6.26 17.59
CA PHE A 230 -26.93 5.73 16.31
C PHE A 230 -27.37 4.27 16.12
N ALA A 231 -27.06 3.41 17.09
CA ALA A 231 -27.34 1.98 17.01
C ALA A 231 -28.85 1.68 17.03
N ILE A 232 -29.63 2.41 17.84
CA ILE A 232 -31.10 2.29 17.86
C ILE A 232 -31.67 2.65 16.49
N LYS A 233 -31.22 3.74 15.87
CA LYS A 233 -31.67 4.13 14.53
C LYS A 233 -31.37 3.04 13.50
N VAL A 234 -30.15 2.53 13.46
CA VAL A 234 -29.75 1.45 12.54
C VAL A 234 -30.60 0.18 12.76
N LYS A 235 -30.86 -0.18 14.02
CA LYS A 235 -31.68 -1.34 14.39
C LYS A 235 -33.12 -1.19 13.90
N GLN A 236 -33.71 0.00 14.08
CA GLN A 236 -35.08 0.31 13.67
C GLN A 236 -35.24 0.29 12.16
N ASP A 237 -34.32 0.93 11.42
CA ASP A 237 -34.33 0.97 9.96
C ASP A 237 -34.24 -0.44 9.33
N ASN A 238 -33.76 -1.43 10.09
CA ASN A 238 -33.57 -2.81 9.66
C ASN A 238 -34.38 -3.83 10.47
N ILE A 239 -35.44 -3.41 11.17
CA ILE A 239 -36.18 -4.28 12.11
C ILE A 239 -36.82 -5.49 11.40
N LYS A 240 -37.25 -5.31 10.14
CA LYS A 240 -37.91 -6.34 9.32
C LYS A 240 -36.92 -7.33 8.66
N ARG A 241 -35.64 -7.30 9.03
CA ARG A 241 -34.58 -8.13 8.40
C ARG A 241 -33.96 -9.07 9.44
N PRO A 242 -34.51 -10.28 9.65
CA PRO A 242 -34.02 -11.21 10.68
C PRO A 242 -32.53 -11.56 10.51
N ALA A 243 -32.09 -11.89 9.29
CA ALA A 243 -30.69 -12.19 9.01
C ALA A 243 -29.74 -11.03 9.33
N PHE A 244 -30.19 -9.77 9.18
CA PHE A 244 -29.40 -8.60 9.59
C PHE A 244 -29.27 -8.56 11.12
N GLN A 245 -30.38 -8.74 11.84
CA GLN A 245 -30.41 -8.72 13.30
C GLN A 245 -29.55 -9.83 13.91
N GLU A 246 -29.57 -11.03 13.33
CA GLU A 246 -28.74 -12.16 13.75
C GLU A 246 -27.24 -11.85 13.61
N GLU A 247 -26.79 -11.35 12.45
CA GLU A 247 -25.38 -11.04 12.23
C GLU A 247 -24.90 -9.88 13.12
N PHE A 248 -25.73 -8.86 13.33
CA PHE A 248 -25.41 -7.76 14.25
C PHE A 248 -25.39 -8.22 15.71
N ALA A 249 -26.30 -9.09 16.13
CA ALA A 249 -26.31 -9.66 17.47
C ALA A 249 -25.04 -10.48 17.77
N LYS A 250 -24.47 -11.16 16.77
CA LYS A 250 -23.22 -11.93 16.94
C LYS A 250 -21.99 -11.05 17.13
N ALA A 251 -21.91 -9.90 16.46
CA ALA A 251 -20.67 -9.12 16.37
C ALA A 251 -20.68 -7.82 17.20
N VAL A 252 -21.84 -7.26 17.50
CA VAL A 252 -21.98 -5.93 18.13
C VAL A 252 -22.37 -6.10 19.60
N PRO A 253 -21.52 -5.66 20.55
CA PRO A 253 -21.82 -5.76 21.98
C PRO A 253 -23.14 -5.07 22.34
N GLY A 254 -23.96 -5.74 23.14
CA GLY A 254 -25.23 -5.20 23.65
C GLY A 254 -26.34 -5.02 22.60
N TRP A 255 -26.17 -5.49 21.35
CA TRP A 255 -27.13 -5.23 20.27
C TRP A 255 -28.55 -5.70 20.58
N GLN A 256 -28.71 -6.89 21.19
CA GLN A 256 -30.02 -7.43 21.55
C GLN A 256 -30.75 -6.56 22.59
N ALA A 257 -30.00 -6.03 23.57
CA ALA A 257 -30.53 -5.22 24.66
C ALA A 257 -30.92 -3.79 24.25
N LEU A 258 -30.51 -3.32 23.05
CA LEU A 258 -30.90 -2.00 22.54
C LEU A 258 -32.42 -1.91 22.36
N LYS A 259 -33.07 -1.14 23.22
CA LYS A 259 -34.48 -0.73 23.18
C LYS A 259 -34.56 0.79 23.32
N ARG A 260 -35.60 1.43 22.81
CA ARG A 260 -35.86 2.84 23.14
C ARG A 260 -36.15 2.95 24.64
N HIS A 261 -35.57 3.95 25.30
CA HIS A 261 -36.21 4.47 26.50
C HIS A 261 -37.49 5.18 26.05
N THR A 262 -38.63 4.53 26.27
CA THR A 262 -39.90 5.25 26.26
C THR A 262 -39.95 6.01 27.59
N GLN A 263 -39.49 7.26 27.61
CA GLN A 263 -39.91 8.18 28.67
C GLN A 263 -41.40 8.47 28.44
N VAL A 264 -42.27 7.66 29.04
CA VAL A 264 -43.62 8.08 29.33
C VAL A 264 -43.56 8.74 30.70
N GLN A 265 -43.42 10.06 30.73
CA GLN A 265 -43.85 10.82 31.90
C GLN A 265 -45.35 10.56 32.05
N ARG A 266 -45.73 9.68 32.97
CA ARG A 266 -47.11 9.66 33.50
C ARG A 266 -47.26 10.94 34.30
N PHE A 267 -47.92 11.93 33.73
CA PHE A 267 -48.63 12.93 34.51
C PHE A 267 -49.73 12.18 35.26
N GLU A 268 -49.52 11.92 36.54
CA GLU A 268 -50.61 11.58 37.45
C GLU A 268 -51.47 12.83 37.60
N ALA A 269 -52.64 12.81 36.98
CA ALA A 269 -53.70 13.78 37.25
C ALA A 269 -54.22 13.51 38.66
N VAL A 270 -54.04 14.49 39.55
CA VAL A 270 -54.69 14.54 40.87
C VAL A 270 -56.16 14.88 40.64
N PRO A 271 -57.13 14.04 41.06
CA PRO A 271 -58.54 14.43 41.05
C PRO A 271 -58.86 15.34 42.25
N VAL A 272 -59.78 16.27 41.96
CA VAL A 272 -60.32 17.35 42.79
C VAL A 272 -60.98 16.86 44.08
#